data_AF-M5S6K2-F1
#
_entry.id   AF-M5S6K2-F1
#
_cell.length_a   1.000
_cell.length_b   1.000
_cell.length_c   1.000
_cell.angle_alpha   90.00
_cell.angle_beta   90.00
_cell.angle_gamma   90.00
#
_symmetry.space_group_name_H-M   'P 1'
#
loop_
_entity.id
_entity.type
_entity.pdbx_description
1 polymer ?
#
loop_
_entity_poly.entity_id
_entity_poly.type
_entity_poly.pdbx_seq_one_letter_code
_entity_poly.pdbx_strand_id
1 'polypeptide(L)'
;MDSGKTISVLRFGSPGNLVVERDNGVHTLRDGNYQLNILAWRVATVGGGPNMAENYSFGDEEVDGFFRFFGDGDGDRDTDVADLGQFGAAFRSRSGDDHFNSDFDVDGDDDVDVADLGQFGQRFRERMDF
;
A
#
# COMPACT_ATOMS: atom_id res chain seq x y z
N MET A 1 22.30 5.82 -18.02
CA MET A 1 22.34 4.58 -17.22
C MET A 1 22.47 5.01 -15.78
N ASP A 2 21.37 5.02 -15.02
CA ASP A 2 21.39 5.42 -13.61
C ASP A 2 22.16 4.37 -12.81
N SER A 3 23.41 4.69 -12.56
CA SER A 3 24.38 3.84 -11.89
C SER A 3 24.35 4.17 -10.40
N GLY A 4 23.84 3.25 -9.57
CA GLY A 4 24.10 3.31 -8.11
C GLY A 4 22.91 3.31 -7.15
N LYS A 5 21.68 2.96 -7.57
CA LYS A 5 20.58 2.76 -6.61
C LYS A 5 20.52 1.28 -6.19
N THR A 6 20.57 1.03 -4.88
CA THR A 6 20.21 -0.27 -4.31
C THR A 6 18.70 -0.38 -4.31
N ILE A 7 18.15 -1.36 -5.01
CA ILE A 7 16.71 -1.70 -4.97
C ILE A 7 16.57 -2.91 -4.04
N SER A 8 15.73 -2.77 -3.02
CA SER A 8 15.29 -3.88 -2.19
C SER A 8 13.78 -4.01 -2.30
N VAL A 9 13.29 -5.23 -2.50
CA VAL A 9 11.85 -5.53 -2.52
C VAL A 9 11.50 -6.18 -1.19
N LEU A 10 10.66 -5.49 -0.42
CA LEU A 10 10.09 -6.03 0.81
C LEU A 10 8.81 -6.81 0.46
N ARG A 11 8.58 -7.92 1.16
CA ARG A 11 7.34 -8.69 1.08
C ARG A 11 6.76 -8.83 2.48
N PHE A 12 5.44 -8.74 2.59
CA PHE A 12 4.77 -8.96 3.85
C PHE A 12 4.80 -10.45 4.23
N GLY A 13 5.25 -10.72 5.46
CA GLY A 13 5.25 -12.07 6.04
C GLY A 13 3.85 -12.53 6.38
N SER A 14 3.73 -13.60 7.19
CA SER A 14 2.44 -14.18 7.56
C SER A 14 1.45 -13.16 8.15
N PRO A 15 0.13 -13.40 8.01
CA PRO A 15 -0.90 -12.55 8.59
C PRO A 15 -0.68 -12.34 10.10
N GLY A 16 -1.00 -11.16 10.59
CA GLY A 16 -0.72 -10.75 11.97
C GLY A 16 -1.54 -9.53 12.35
N ASN A 17 -0.99 -8.64 13.19
CA ASN A 17 -1.66 -7.38 13.56
C ASN A 17 -1.65 -6.34 12.44
N LEU A 18 -0.61 -6.34 11.59
CA LEU A 18 -0.45 -5.36 10.52
C LEU A 18 -0.76 -5.91 9.13
N VAL A 19 -0.73 -7.24 8.98
CA VAL A 19 -0.84 -7.91 7.68
C VAL A 19 -2.12 -8.74 7.64
N VAL A 20 -2.82 -8.72 6.50
CA VAL A 20 -3.97 -9.56 6.17
C VAL A 20 -3.69 -10.36 4.90
N GLU A 21 -4.29 -11.53 4.79
CA GLU A 21 -4.28 -12.36 3.59
C GLU A 21 -5.50 -12.00 2.73
N ARG A 22 -5.26 -11.90 1.42
CA ARG A 22 -6.27 -11.76 0.37
C ARG A 22 -6.65 -13.14 -0.18
N ASP A 23 -7.76 -13.24 -0.89
CA ASP A 23 -8.32 -14.47 -1.44
C ASP A 23 -7.40 -15.14 -2.47
N ASN A 24 -6.55 -14.38 -3.16
CA ASN A 24 -5.46 -14.93 -3.99
C ASN A 24 -4.23 -15.45 -3.21
N GLY A 25 -4.27 -15.46 -1.87
CA GLY A 25 -3.17 -15.89 -1.01
C GLY A 25 -1.99 -14.90 -0.94
N VAL A 26 -2.16 -13.69 -1.48
CA VAL A 26 -1.18 -12.61 -1.33
C VAL A 26 -1.45 -11.84 -0.04
N HIS A 27 -0.39 -11.35 0.58
CA HIS A 27 -0.49 -10.53 1.78
C HIS A 27 -0.51 -9.04 1.46
N THR A 28 -1.32 -8.28 2.20
CA THR A 28 -1.34 -6.81 2.19
C THR A 28 -1.34 -6.27 3.62
N LEU A 29 -1.08 -4.98 3.78
CA LEU A 29 -1.19 -4.31 5.07
C LEU A 29 -2.65 -4.13 5.46
N ARG A 30 -2.98 -3.92 6.73
CA ARG A 30 -4.28 -3.33 7.13
C ARG A 30 -4.32 -1.86 6.75
N ASP A 31 -5.44 -1.21 6.99
CA ASP A 31 -5.46 0.24 6.89
C ASP A 31 -4.75 0.85 8.10
N GLY A 32 -3.95 1.89 7.88
CA GLY A 32 -3.24 2.63 8.92
C GLY A 32 -1.99 3.35 8.43
N ASN A 33 -1.41 4.15 9.31
CA ASN A 33 -0.08 4.75 9.14
C ASN A 33 1.01 3.73 9.46
N TYR A 34 2.04 3.70 8.63
CA TYR A 34 3.14 2.77 8.75
C TYR A 34 4.45 3.52 8.88
N GLN A 35 5.41 2.90 9.57
CA GLN A 35 6.79 3.37 9.64
C GLN A 35 7.74 2.24 9.31
N LEU A 36 8.65 2.48 8.36
CA LEU A 36 9.78 1.61 8.05
C LEU A 36 11.01 2.08 8.82
N ASN A 37 11.49 1.23 9.73
CA ASN A 37 12.73 1.46 10.47
C ASN A 37 13.87 0.64 9.86
N ILE A 38 14.83 1.31 9.23
CA ILE A 38 16.03 0.71 8.67
C ILE A 38 17.17 0.86 9.66
N LEU A 39 17.63 -0.25 10.22
CA LEU A 39 18.72 -0.27 11.19
C LEU A 39 20.06 -0.25 10.47
N ALA A 40 20.85 0.83 10.63
CA ALA A 40 22.14 1.01 9.93
C ALA A 40 23.08 -0.18 10.15
N TRP A 41 23.16 -0.69 11.37
CA TRP A 41 24.03 -1.81 11.72
C TRP A 41 23.66 -3.14 11.05
N ARG A 42 22.46 -3.22 10.45
CA ARG A 42 22.00 -4.37 9.66
C ARG A 42 22.16 -4.18 8.15
N VAL A 43 22.59 -3.01 7.71
CA VAL A 43 22.80 -2.67 6.30
C VAL A 43 24.28 -2.44 6.06
N ALA A 44 24.92 -3.45 5.46
CA ALA A 44 26.32 -3.40 5.10
C ALA A 44 26.50 -3.53 3.60
N THR A 45 27.52 -2.89 3.06
CA THR A 45 27.89 -3.10 1.66
C THR A 45 28.72 -4.38 1.51
N VAL A 46 28.56 -5.04 0.37
CA VAL A 46 29.39 -6.18 -0.01
C VAL A 46 30.53 -5.66 -0.88
N GLY A 47 31.77 -5.76 -0.41
CA GLY A 47 32.96 -5.34 -1.18
C GLY A 47 33.70 -4.10 -0.67
N GLY A 48 33.44 -3.65 0.56
CA GLY A 48 34.29 -2.67 1.27
C GLY A 48 34.02 -1.19 0.99
N GLY A 49 32.88 -0.85 0.38
CA GLY A 49 32.38 0.54 0.36
C GLY A 49 31.86 1.01 1.73
N PRO A 50 31.25 2.22 1.79
CA PRO A 50 30.66 2.72 3.03
C PRO A 50 29.43 1.92 3.43
N ASN A 51 29.31 1.62 4.72
CA ASN A 51 28.07 1.14 5.33
C ASN A 51 27.14 2.33 5.61
N MET A 52 25.88 2.02 5.90
CA MET A 52 24.91 3.03 6.33
C MET A 52 25.38 3.65 7.66
N ALA A 53 25.44 4.99 7.71
CA ALA A 53 26.03 5.72 8.84
C ALA A 53 25.10 5.75 10.07
N GLU A 54 23.79 5.83 9.84
CA GLU A 54 22.77 6.00 10.88
C GLU A 54 21.48 5.27 10.50
N ASN A 55 20.63 5.00 11.49
CA ASN A 55 19.30 4.43 11.22
C ASN A 55 18.48 5.42 10.40
N TYR A 56 17.55 4.89 9.61
CA TYR A 56 16.63 5.70 8.83
C TYR A 56 15.19 5.30 9.15
N SER A 57 14.37 6.29 9.47
CA SER A 57 12.93 6.16 9.60
C SER A 57 12.27 6.72 8.35
N PHE A 58 11.21 6.07 7.89
CA PHE A 58 10.35 6.54 6.82
C PHE A 58 8.91 6.27 7.22
N GLY A 59 8.02 7.25 7.07
CA GLY A 59 6.64 7.19 7.54
C GLY A 59 6.43 7.74 8.95
N ASP A 60 7.45 8.37 9.54
CA ASP A 60 7.35 9.10 10.81
C ASP A 60 7.03 10.59 10.62
N GLU A 61 6.93 11.06 9.38
CA GLU A 61 6.35 12.35 9.01
C GLU A 61 5.16 12.16 8.05
N GLU A 62 4.12 13.00 8.18
CA GLU A 62 2.92 12.93 7.30
C GLU A 62 3.28 13.06 5.81
N VAL A 63 4.31 13.87 5.51
CA VAL A 63 4.79 14.11 4.14
C VAL A 63 5.40 12.86 3.48
N ASP A 64 5.78 11.85 4.26
CA ASP A 64 6.29 10.58 3.71
C ASP A 64 5.20 9.79 2.99
N GLY A 65 3.93 10.05 3.29
CA GLY A 65 2.80 9.37 2.64
C GLY A 65 2.82 7.85 2.81
N PHE A 66 3.44 7.34 3.89
CA PHE A 66 3.56 5.91 4.11
C PHE A 66 2.39 5.36 4.93
N PHE A 67 1.27 5.16 4.25
CA PHE A 67 0.04 4.62 4.83
C PHE A 67 -0.64 3.67 3.85
N ARG A 68 -1.65 2.93 4.33
CA ARG A 68 -2.63 2.24 3.49
C ARG A 68 -4.01 2.67 3.96
N PHE A 69 -4.85 3.10 3.04
CA PHE A 69 -6.26 3.32 3.34
C PHE A 69 -7.09 2.83 2.17
N PHE A 70 -7.74 1.67 2.33
CA PHE A 70 -8.52 1.12 1.23
C PHE A 70 -9.63 2.09 0.80
N GLY A 71 -9.71 2.35 -0.50
CA GLY A 71 -10.67 3.26 -1.11
C GLY A 71 -10.11 4.67 -1.33
N ASP A 72 -9.01 5.07 -0.70
CA ASP A 72 -8.32 6.33 -0.97
C ASP A 72 -7.46 6.17 -2.24
N GLY A 73 -8.05 6.51 -3.38
CA GLY A 73 -7.46 6.28 -4.70
C GLY A 73 -6.55 7.41 -5.17
N ASP A 74 -6.72 8.63 -4.64
CA ASP A 74 -5.84 9.76 -4.95
C ASP A 74 -4.76 10.06 -3.89
N GLY A 75 -4.80 9.35 -2.76
CA GLY A 75 -3.76 9.32 -1.75
C GLY A 75 -3.79 10.52 -0.80
N ASP A 76 -4.95 11.16 -0.63
CA ASP A 76 -5.11 12.37 0.18
C ASP A 76 -5.54 12.12 1.64
N ARG A 77 -5.64 10.84 2.01
CA ARG A 77 -5.97 10.30 3.34
C ARG A 77 -7.42 10.37 3.71
N ASP A 78 -8.32 10.61 2.77
CA ASP A 78 -9.74 10.37 2.99
C ASP A 78 -10.36 9.46 1.91
N THR A 79 -11.64 9.14 2.06
CA THR A 79 -12.39 8.48 1.00
C THR A 79 -13.61 9.32 0.70
N ASP A 80 -13.70 9.85 -0.51
CA ASP A 80 -14.75 10.79 -0.85
C ASP A 80 -15.38 10.54 -2.21
N VAL A 81 -16.07 11.56 -2.75
CA VAL A 81 -16.80 11.44 -4.02
C VAL A 81 -15.83 11.32 -5.21
N ALA A 82 -14.62 11.89 -5.11
CA ALA A 82 -13.57 11.70 -6.11
C ALA A 82 -13.17 10.23 -6.17
N ASP A 83 -12.91 9.61 -5.03
CA ASP A 83 -12.58 8.18 -4.96
C ASP A 83 -13.72 7.29 -5.44
N LEU A 84 -14.95 7.60 -5.06
CA LEU A 84 -16.12 6.88 -5.54
C LEU A 84 -16.24 6.96 -7.08
N GLY A 85 -15.84 8.08 -7.67
CA GLY A 85 -15.77 8.25 -9.12
C GLY A 85 -14.72 7.33 -9.75
N GLN A 86 -13.54 7.20 -9.13
CA GLN A 86 -12.48 6.30 -9.56
C GLN A 86 -12.90 4.83 -9.41
N PHE A 87 -13.46 4.46 -8.25
CA PHE A 87 -13.99 3.13 -7.99
C PHE A 87 -15.08 2.77 -9.02
N GLY A 88 -16.01 3.69 -9.27
CA GLY A 88 -17.08 3.51 -10.25
C GLY A 88 -16.58 3.31 -11.69
N ALA A 89 -15.40 3.85 -12.04
CA ALA A 89 -14.77 3.62 -13.34
C ALA A 89 -14.15 2.21 -13.45
N ALA A 90 -13.68 1.64 -12.33
CA ALA A 90 -13.13 0.28 -12.26
C ALA A 90 -14.21 -0.79 -12.02
N PHE A 91 -15.39 -0.42 -11.52
CA PHE A 91 -16.42 -1.39 -11.11
C PHE A 91 -16.86 -2.34 -12.24
N ARG A 92 -16.81 -3.65 -11.96
CA ARG A 92 -17.03 -4.81 -12.84
C ARG A 92 -15.96 -5.02 -13.92
N SER A 93 -14.81 -4.38 -13.78
CA SER A 93 -13.62 -4.76 -14.56
C SER A 93 -12.86 -5.89 -13.86
N ARG A 94 -12.06 -6.61 -14.61
CA ARG A 94 -11.18 -7.68 -14.10
C ARG A 94 -9.74 -7.47 -14.54
N SER A 95 -8.81 -8.19 -13.92
CA SER A 95 -7.40 -8.21 -14.31
C SER A 95 -7.24 -8.44 -15.83
N GLY A 96 -6.59 -7.47 -16.49
CA GLY A 96 -6.40 -7.44 -17.95
C GLY A 96 -7.35 -6.50 -18.71
N ASP A 97 -8.41 -6.00 -18.08
CA ASP A 97 -9.26 -4.95 -18.66
C ASP A 97 -8.60 -3.57 -18.53
N ASP A 98 -8.80 -2.68 -19.51
CA ASP A 98 -8.19 -1.34 -19.55
C ASP A 98 -8.53 -0.45 -18.33
N HIS A 99 -9.68 -0.68 -17.71
CA HIS A 99 -10.18 0.12 -16.58
C HIS A 99 -9.98 -0.58 -15.23
N PHE A 100 -9.34 -1.74 -15.20
CA PHE A 100 -9.06 -2.44 -13.95
C PHE A 100 -8.05 -1.66 -13.11
N ASN A 101 -8.43 -1.42 -11.87
CA ASN A 101 -7.56 -0.87 -10.85
C ASN A 101 -7.47 -1.85 -9.68
N SER A 102 -6.32 -2.51 -9.55
CA SER A 102 -6.04 -3.45 -8.47
C SER A 102 -6.07 -2.84 -7.07
N ASP A 103 -5.98 -1.51 -6.95
CA ASP A 103 -6.08 -0.83 -5.66
C ASP A 103 -7.52 -0.87 -5.11
N PHE A 104 -8.51 -1.10 -6.00
CA PHE A 104 -9.92 -1.29 -5.63
C PHE A 104 -10.35 -2.75 -5.50
N ASP A 105 -9.45 -3.71 -5.78
CA ASP A 105 -9.62 -5.16 -5.60
C ASP A 105 -9.06 -5.57 -4.22
N VAL A 106 -9.88 -5.39 -3.17
CA VAL A 106 -9.43 -5.48 -1.77
C VAL A 106 -9.27 -6.90 -1.30
N ASP A 107 -10.14 -7.79 -1.75
CA ASP A 107 -10.06 -9.22 -1.47
C ASP A 107 -9.10 -9.93 -2.42
N GLY A 108 -8.68 -9.29 -3.51
CA GLY A 108 -7.63 -9.80 -4.37
C GLY A 108 -8.08 -10.92 -5.27
N ASP A 109 -9.36 -11.02 -5.62
CA ASP A 109 -9.89 -12.10 -6.46
C ASP A 109 -9.76 -11.83 -7.98
N ASP A 110 -9.01 -10.77 -8.33
CA ASP A 110 -8.70 -10.31 -9.69
C ASP A 110 -9.90 -9.65 -10.40
N ASP A 111 -10.94 -9.23 -9.69
CA ASP A 111 -11.95 -8.29 -10.20
C ASP A 111 -12.30 -7.17 -9.20
N VAL A 112 -13.12 -6.20 -9.64
CA VAL A 112 -13.64 -5.13 -8.77
C VAL A 112 -15.15 -5.23 -8.75
N ASP A 113 -15.72 -5.72 -7.66
CA ASP A 113 -17.12 -6.08 -7.60
C ASP A 113 -17.88 -5.56 -6.35
N VAL A 114 -19.02 -6.19 -6.06
CA VAL A 114 -19.90 -5.80 -4.96
C VAL A 114 -19.30 -6.07 -3.57
N ALA A 115 -18.37 -7.02 -3.45
CA ALA A 115 -17.62 -7.27 -2.23
C ALA A 115 -16.69 -6.07 -1.94
N ASP A 116 -15.94 -5.61 -2.94
CA ASP A 116 -15.09 -4.42 -2.84
C ASP A 116 -15.90 -3.17 -2.55
N LEU A 117 -17.04 -2.99 -3.22
CA LEU A 117 -17.94 -1.86 -2.98
C LEU A 117 -18.46 -1.87 -1.53
N GLY A 118 -18.71 -3.07 -0.98
CA GLY A 118 -19.09 -3.25 0.42
C GLY A 118 -18.00 -2.80 1.38
N GLN A 119 -16.73 -3.04 1.05
CA GLN A 119 -15.58 -2.57 1.84
C GLN A 119 -15.34 -1.06 1.67
N PHE A 120 -15.55 -0.53 0.47
CA PHE A 120 -15.43 0.90 0.18
C PHE A 120 -16.48 1.68 0.97
N GLY A 121 -17.73 1.20 0.93
CA GLY A 121 -18.84 1.82 1.64
C GLY A 121 -18.69 1.87 3.17
N GLN A 122 -17.87 1.00 3.76
CA GLN A 122 -17.55 1.05 5.19
C GLN A 122 -16.65 2.22 5.56
N ARG A 123 -15.87 2.72 4.60
CA ARG A 123 -14.87 3.78 4.80
C ARG A 123 -15.33 5.12 4.24
N PHE A 124 -16.31 5.13 3.34
CA PHE A 124 -16.76 6.34 2.66
C PHE A 124 -17.04 7.52 3.61
N ARG A 125 -16.36 8.65 3.35
CA ARG A 125 -16.31 9.89 4.16
C ARG A 125 -15.56 9.77 5.48
N GLU A 126 -14.76 8.74 5.65
CA GLU A 126 -13.77 8.66 6.71
C GLU A 126 -12.46 9.29 6.25
N ARG A 127 -11.70 9.80 7.22
CA ARG A 127 -10.37 10.35 7.05
C ARG A 127 -9.41 9.65 8.00
N MET A 128 -8.22 9.35 7.51
CA MET A 128 -7.12 8.83 8.29
C MET A 128 -6.26 9.99 8.80
N ASP A 129 -6.27 10.19 10.12
CA ASP A 129 -5.37 11.13 10.77
C ASP A 129 -3.93 10.58 10.80
N PHE A 130 -2.94 11.47 10.87
CA PHE A 130 -1.54 11.08 11.07
C PHE A 130 -1.27 10.61 12.51
#